data_AF-A0A073CUD9-F1
#
_entry.id   AF-A0A073CUD9-F1
#
_cell.length_a   1.000
_cell.length_b   1.000
_cell.length_c   1.000
_cell.angle_alpha   90.00
_cell.angle_beta   90.00
_cell.angle_gamma   90.00
#
_symmetry.space_group_name_H-M   'P 1'
#
loop_
_entity.id
_entity.type
_entity.pdbx_description
1 polymer ?
#
loop_
_entity_poly.entity_id
_entity_poly.type
_entity_poly.pdbx_seq_one_letter_code
_entity_poly.pdbx_strand_id
1 'polypeptide(L)'
;MLDLTKLAQQMQGMSQHINREAEASRKRIEIALNLIEQAKLNDDQLMRNYEDFQAKMIFKPATLLEPLSYCPDINAPPLAHTVFATDGSQIAPSAHEIAYCYLINVGRVILHYGQSRHPILDSIPEIYYRPEDLYLSRQWGIKTEEWMGYRRAVSEAIILAESGNQLLEISPNQQLTVPTLALVDGSLIYWFLEQLPSEARDLILLPILESWEQLRLAGIPLFGYVSASRSSESLSFLRLQSCPFDQPNCLQHCPGIGGIISTGSEKKAPCQVFEPLRDTVLWESQLKPGQRSPFWRSNSSILDLYEHHQIYFCYVNMGSEIARLEVPAWVVENSDQLELALGMVMAQVQKGYGYPVVLAEAHNQAVVKGGDRTRFFTMLEQEMIKAGLRNVGISYKEARKRGSIA
;
A
#
# COMPACT_ATOMS: atom_id res chain seq x y z
N MET A 1 -4.68 -19.71 -26.70
CA MET A 1 -4.14 -18.61 -27.54
C MET A 1 -5.23 -17.56 -27.69
N LEU A 2 -4.94 -16.30 -27.40
CA LEU A 2 -5.90 -15.19 -27.48
C LEU A 2 -6.17 -14.87 -28.96
N ASP A 3 -7.44 -14.74 -29.36
CA ASP A 3 -7.84 -14.39 -30.74
C ASP A 3 -7.92 -12.86 -30.89
N LEU A 4 -6.82 -12.27 -31.36
CA LEU A 4 -6.66 -10.81 -31.50
C LEU A 4 -7.61 -10.22 -32.56
N THR A 5 -8.08 -11.02 -33.51
CA THR A 5 -8.99 -10.55 -34.58
C THR A 5 -10.38 -10.28 -34.02
N LYS A 6 -10.87 -11.15 -33.12
CA LYS A 6 -12.12 -10.93 -32.40
C LYS A 6 -12.03 -9.75 -31.44
N LEU A 7 -10.88 -9.58 -30.78
CA LEU A 7 -10.62 -8.43 -29.90
C LEU A 7 -10.68 -7.11 -30.70
N ALA A 8 -10.04 -7.05 -31.86
CA ALA A 8 -10.02 -5.85 -32.70
C ALA A 8 -11.43 -5.42 -33.15
N GLN A 9 -12.33 -6.37 -33.42
CA GLN A 9 -13.73 -6.05 -33.75
C GLN A 9 -14.49 -5.46 -32.56
N GLN A 10 -14.23 -5.94 -31.34
CA GLN A 10 -14.83 -5.40 -30.10
C GLN A 10 -14.28 -4.00 -29.74
N MET A 11 -13.11 -3.63 -30.25
CA MET A 11 -12.50 -2.31 -30.04
C MET A 11 -13.03 -1.23 -31.00
N GLN A 12 -13.89 -1.58 -31.98
CA GLN A 12 -14.55 -0.59 -32.84
C GLN A 12 -15.49 0.29 -32.00
N GLY A 13 -15.23 1.61 -31.98
CA GLY A 13 -15.97 2.59 -31.16
C GLY A 13 -15.25 2.98 -29.86
N MET A 14 -14.25 2.21 -29.42
CA MET A 14 -13.44 2.53 -28.24
C MET A 14 -12.72 3.88 -28.38
N SER A 15 -12.22 4.20 -29.58
CA SER A 15 -11.56 5.49 -29.86
C SER A 15 -12.47 6.70 -29.62
N GLN A 16 -13.75 6.63 -30.02
CA GLN A 16 -14.71 7.72 -29.80
C GLN A 16 -15.06 7.86 -28.31
N HIS A 17 -15.18 6.74 -27.60
CA HIS A 17 -15.41 6.74 -26.16
C HIS A 17 -14.22 7.37 -25.40
N ILE A 18 -12.99 6.96 -25.74
CA ILE A 18 -11.75 7.49 -25.16
C ILE A 18 -11.64 9.01 -25.40
N ASN A 19 -11.94 9.50 -26.60
CA ASN A 19 -11.87 10.94 -26.88
C ASN A 19 -12.88 11.74 -26.05
N ARG A 20 -14.12 11.25 -25.91
CA ARG A 20 -15.13 11.90 -25.06
C ARG A 20 -14.73 11.88 -23.58
N GLU A 21 -14.17 10.76 -23.13
CA GLU A 21 -13.67 10.62 -21.75
C GLU A 21 -12.49 11.56 -21.49
N ALA A 22 -11.58 11.70 -22.44
CA ALA A 22 -10.43 12.61 -22.38
C ALA A 22 -10.86 14.08 -22.30
N GLU A 23 -11.82 14.52 -23.13
CA GLU A 23 -12.39 15.87 -23.06
C GLU A 23 -13.07 16.13 -21.71
N ALA A 24 -13.84 15.17 -21.22
CA ALA A 24 -14.50 15.27 -19.92
C ALA A 24 -13.47 15.30 -18.78
N SER A 25 -12.38 14.53 -18.89
CA SER A 25 -11.27 14.52 -17.92
C SER A 25 -10.57 15.87 -17.87
N ARG A 26 -10.28 16.47 -19.04
CA ARG A 26 -9.67 17.80 -19.11
C ARG A 26 -10.51 18.86 -18.41
N LYS A 27 -11.83 18.85 -18.60
CA LYS A 27 -12.75 19.76 -17.90
C LYS A 27 -12.73 19.55 -16.38
N ARG A 28 -12.70 18.29 -15.92
CA ARG A 28 -12.61 17.98 -14.48
C ARG A 28 -11.31 18.49 -13.86
N ILE A 29 -10.18 18.36 -14.58
CA ILE A 29 -8.88 18.89 -14.17
C ILE A 29 -8.94 20.42 -14.07
N GLU A 30 -9.47 21.11 -15.09
CA GLU A 30 -9.60 22.57 -15.08
C GLU A 30 -10.44 23.07 -13.90
N ILE A 31 -11.54 22.39 -13.58
CA ILE A 31 -12.37 22.69 -12.40
C ILE A 31 -11.56 22.49 -11.11
N ALA A 32 -10.87 21.36 -10.97
CA ALA A 32 -10.06 21.06 -9.78
C ALA A 32 -8.90 22.05 -9.60
N LEU A 33 -8.26 22.48 -10.69
CA LEU A 33 -7.21 23.49 -10.70
C LEU A 33 -7.72 24.86 -10.24
N ASN A 34 -8.89 25.28 -10.71
CA ASN A 34 -9.48 26.53 -10.24
C ASN A 34 -9.86 26.45 -8.74
N LEU A 35 -10.38 25.30 -8.30
CA LEU A 35 -10.76 25.10 -6.90
C LEU A 35 -9.55 25.04 -5.96
N ILE A 36 -8.44 24.41 -6.35
CA ILE A 36 -7.24 24.38 -5.49
C ILE A 36 -6.63 25.77 -5.33
N GLU A 37 -6.63 26.61 -6.38
CA GLU A 37 -6.16 28.01 -6.27
C GLU A 37 -7.05 28.84 -5.33
N GLN A 38 -8.37 28.64 -5.37
CA GLN A 38 -9.28 29.30 -4.42
C GLN A 38 -9.12 28.76 -3.00
N ALA A 39 -8.91 27.45 -2.85
CA ALA A 39 -8.72 26.81 -1.56
C ALA A 39 -7.41 27.24 -0.90
N LYS A 40 -6.33 27.45 -1.66
CA LYS A 40 -5.04 28.00 -1.16
C LYS A 40 -5.19 29.36 -0.48
N LEU A 41 -6.20 30.16 -0.85
CA LEU A 41 -6.46 31.47 -0.25
C LEU A 41 -7.30 31.39 1.04
N ASN A 42 -7.94 30.25 1.30
CA ASN A 42 -8.95 30.09 2.36
C ASN A 42 -8.76 28.79 3.16
N ASP A 43 -7.57 28.19 3.16
CA ASP A 43 -7.33 26.87 3.75
C ASP A 43 -7.67 26.84 5.25
N ASP A 44 -7.31 27.87 6.02
CA ASP A 44 -7.72 28.04 7.42
C ASP A 44 -9.25 27.99 7.61
N GLN A 45 -10.00 28.64 6.72
CA GLN A 45 -11.46 28.67 6.82
C GLN A 45 -12.07 27.31 6.46
N LEU A 46 -11.52 26.63 5.45
CA LEU A 46 -11.95 25.30 5.06
C LEU A 46 -11.67 24.28 6.16
N MET A 47 -10.53 24.39 6.85
CA MET A 47 -10.20 23.58 8.00
C MET A 47 -11.16 23.79 9.18
N ARG A 48 -11.48 25.05 9.53
CA ARG A 48 -12.51 25.36 10.54
C ARG A 48 -13.87 24.77 10.16
N ASN A 49 -14.28 24.93 8.91
CA ASN A 49 -15.53 24.35 8.41
C ASN A 49 -15.52 22.83 8.50
N TYR A 50 -14.38 22.18 8.28
CA TYR A 50 -14.25 20.75 8.45
C TYR A 50 -14.39 20.35 9.93
N GLU A 51 -13.68 20.99 10.84
CA GLU A 51 -13.73 20.70 12.28
C GLU A 51 -15.14 20.83 12.87
N ASP A 52 -15.86 21.89 12.49
CA ASP A 52 -17.22 22.18 12.98
C ASP A 52 -18.29 21.22 12.43
N PHE A 53 -18.08 20.66 11.24
CA PHE A 53 -19.11 19.91 10.51
C PHE A 53 -18.75 18.46 10.16
N GLN A 54 -17.54 17.97 10.48
CA GLN A 54 -17.08 16.61 10.13
C GLN A 54 -18.06 15.50 10.51
N ALA A 55 -18.71 15.58 11.68
CA ALA A 55 -19.70 14.60 12.14
C ALA A 55 -21.01 14.59 11.32
N LYS A 56 -21.24 15.63 10.52
CA LYS A 56 -22.44 15.83 9.68
C LYS A 56 -22.14 15.64 8.18
N MET A 57 -20.89 15.30 7.82
CA MET A 57 -20.50 15.04 6.44
C MET A 57 -20.72 13.58 6.07
N ILE A 58 -21.08 13.34 4.81
CA ILE A 58 -21.24 11.98 4.24
C ILE A 58 -19.93 11.44 3.62
N PHE A 59 -18.84 12.20 3.73
CA PHE A 59 -17.51 11.86 3.23
C PHE A 59 -16.48 12.32 4.25
N LYS A 60 -15.31 11.68 4.26
CA LYS A 60 -14.22 11.99 5.19
C LYS A 60 -13.03 12.55 4.38
N PRO A 61 -12.95 13.87 4.15
CA PRO A 61 -11.77 14.45 3.52
C PRO A 61 -10.54 14.24 4.40
N ALA A 62 -9.35 14.16 3.81
CA ALA A 62 -8.12 14.16 4.60
C ALA A 62 -7.91 15.52 5.29
N THR A 63 -7.28 15.50 6.46
CA THR A 63 -6.94 16.71 7.24
C THR A 63 -5.61 17.25 6.74
N LEU A 64 -5.58 18.53 6.39
CA LEU A 64 -4.36 19.21 5.93
C LEU A 64 -3.43 19.54 7.12
N LEU A 65 -2.12 19.31 6.98
CA LEU A 65 -1.12 19.64 8.02
C LEU A 65 -0.25 20.84 7.66
N GLU A 66 0.07 20.99 6.38
CA GLU A 66 0.89 22.07 5.85
C GLU A 66 0.02 22.91 4.91
N PRO A 67 0.28 24.21 4.72
CA PRO A 67 -0.52 25.06 3.82
C PRO A 67 -0.67 24.44 2.43
N LEU A 68 -1.82 24.61 1.76
CA LEU A 68 -2.06 24.00 0.44
C LEU A 68 -1.06 24.42 -0.64
N SER A 69 -0.42 25.58 -0.45
CA SER A 69 0.60 26.14 -1.32
C SER A 69 2.01 25.58 -1.07
N TYR A 70 2.20 24.80 0.00
CA TYR A 70 3.50 24.29 0.41
C TYR A 70 3.91 23.06 -0.41
N CYS A 71 4.63 23.30 -1.51
CA CYS A 71 5.17 22.26 -2.37
C CYS A 71 6.71 22.31 -2.42
N PRO A 72 7.41 21.90 -1.33
CA PRO A 72 8.86 22.00 -1.26
C PRO A 72 9.56 20.99 -2.18
N ASP A 73 10.80 21.33 -2.58
CA ASP A 73 11.72 20.39 -3.21
C ASP A 73 12.26 19.42 -2.16
N ILE A 74 12.38 18.14 -2.53
CA ILE A 74 12.98 17.11 -1.68
C ILE A 74 14.51 17.20 -1.76
N ASN A 75 15.14 17.21 -0.60
CA ASN A 75 16.60 17.25 -0.50
C ASN A 75 17.26 15.95 -0.98
N ALA A 76 18.52 16.06 -1.41
CA ALA A 76 19.32 14.89 -1.76
C ALA A 76 19.50 13.95 -0.54
N PRO A 77 19.58 12.63 -0.74
CA PRO A 77 19.82 11.69 0.35
C PRO A 77 21.18 11.97 1.03
N PRO A 78 21.32 11.62 2.32
CA PRO A 78 22.62 11.59 2.98
C PRO A 78 23.59 10.65 2.24
N LEU A 79 24.90 10.97 2.23
CA LEU A 79 25.91 10.18 1.50
C LEU A 79 25.99 8.72 1.99
N ALA A 80 25.92 8.52 3.32
CA ALA A 80 25.89 7.22 3.95
C ALA A 80 24.51 6.98 4.58
N HIS A 81 23.84 5.91 4.18
CA HIS A 81 22.53 5.52 4.70
C HIS A 81 22.20 4.07 4.37
N THR A 82 21.18 3.54 5.03
CA THR A 82 20.66 2.19 4.83
C THR A 82 19.18 2.24 4.46
N VAL A 83 18.77 1.48 3.45
CA VAL A 83 17.34 1.28 3.14
C VAL A 83 17.06 -0.21 3.12
N PHE A 84 15.97 -0.64 3.75
CA PHE A 84 15.56 -2.03 3.74
C PHE A 84 14.06 -2.19 3.51
N ALA A 85 13.68 -3.35 3.01
CA ALA A 85 12.30 -3.70 2.72
C ALA A 85 12.07 -5.20 2.75
N THR A 86 10.79 -5.55 2.81
CA THR A 86 10.29 -6.92 2.69
C THR A 86 9.17 -6.99 1.67
N ASP A 87 9.04 -8.13 1.01
CA ASP A 87 7.87 -8.49 0.21
C ASP A 87 7.58 -9.99 0.39
N GLY A 88 6.36 -10.43 0.12
CA GLY A 88 5.91 -11.79 0.35
C GLY A 88 5.37 -12.46 -0.89
N SER A 89 5.63 -13.76 -1.02
CA SER A 89 4.88 -14.64 -1.91
C SER A 89 4.47 -15.93 -1.18
N GLN A 90 3.69 -16.76 -1.86
CA GLN A 90 3.04 -17.90 -1.21
C GLN A 90 2.76 -19.06 -2.17
N ILE A 91 2.73 -20.28 -1.63
CA ILE A 91 2.18 -21.48 -2.28
C ILE A 91 0.86 -21.83 -1.59
N ALA A 92 -0.25 -21.67 -2.30
CA ALA A 92 -1.57 -22.00 -1.79
C ALA A 92 -1.72 -23.52 -1.52
N PRO A 93 -2.54 -23.90 -0.51
CA PRO A 93 -2.78 -25.29 -0.20
C PRO A 93 -3.60 -25.97 -1.31
N SER A 94 -3.32 -27.24 -1.59
CA SER A 94 -4.04 -27.99 -2.64
C SER A 94 -4.34 -29.41 -2.17
N ALA A 95 -5.61 -29.82 -2.31
CA ALA A 95 -6.05 -31.19 -2.04
C ALA A 95 -5.54 -32.22 -3.07
N HIS A 96 -4.90 -31.75 -4.15
CA HIS A 96 -4.34 -32.60 -5.19
C HIS A 96 -2.84 -32.88 -5.01
N GLU A 97 -2.22 -32.23 -4.03
CA GLU A 97 -0.83 -32.43 -3.64
C GLU A 97 -0.72 -33.48 -2.52
N ILE A 98 0.51 -33.88 -2.22
CA ILE A 98 0.83 -34.92 -1.23
C ILE A 98 0.43 -34.56 0.21
N ALA A 99 0.25 -33.27 0.50
CA ALA A 99 -0.13 -32.76 1.80
C ALA A 99 -0.95 -31.47 1.63
N TYR A 100 -1.91 -31.28 2.52
CA TYR A 100 -2.68 -30.03 2.58
C TYR A 100 -1.98 -29.05 3.51
N CYS A 101 -1.00 -28.32 2.98
CA CYS A 101 -0.22 -27.28 3.67
C CYS A 101 0.00 -26.09 2.73
N TYR A 102 0.37 -24.94 3.29
CA TYR A 102 0.81 -23.79 2.50
C TYR A 102 2.18 -23.31 2.92
N LEU A 103 2.82 -22.53 2.05
CA LEU A 103 4.13 -21.91 2.29
C LEU A 103 3.96 -20.41 2.16
N ILE A 104 4.52 -19.65 3.09
CA ILE A 104 4.77 -18.22 2.95
C ILE A 104 6.28 -18.03 2.80
N ASN A 105 6.71 -17.26 1.79
CA ASN A 105 8.11 -16.90 1.61
C ASN A 105 8.22 -15.38 1.61
N VAL A 106 8.97 -14.84 2.57
CA VAL A 106 9.22 -13.39 2.64
C VAL A 106 10.63 -13.10 2.15
N GLY A 107 10.74 -12.32 1.08
CA GLY A 107 12.00 -11.76 0.63
C GLY A 107 12.40 -10.59 1.52
N ARG A 108 13.66 -10.54 1.94
CA ARG A 108 14.21 -9.48 2.76
C ARG A 108 15.44 -8.89 2.07
N VAL A 109 15.47 -7.56 2.00
CA VAL A 109 16.55 -6.83 1.36
C VAL A 109 17.01 -5.67 2.22
N ILE A 110 18.33 -5.57 2.41
CA ILE A 110 18.99 -4.45 3.07
C ILE A 110 20.09 -3.90 2.16
N LEU A 111 19.96 -2.63 1.75
CA LEU A 111 20.90 -1.92 0.89
C LEU A 111 21.65 -0.87 1.70
N HIS A 112 22.99 -0.94 1.68
CA HIS A 112 23.87 0.01 2.34
C HIS A 112 24.54 0.93 1.31
N TYR A 113 24.34 2.24 1.47
CA TYR A 113 24.95 3.27 0.62
C TYR A 113 26.05 3.98 1.38
N GLY A 114 27.17 4.27 0.71
CA GLY A 114 28.29 5.05 1.28
C GLY A 114 29.03 4.41 2.45
N GLN A 115 28.74 3.14 2.77
CA GLN A 115 29.26 2.44 3.96
C GLN A 115 30.30 1.35 3.66
N SER A 116 30.58 1.03 2.39
CA SER A 116 31.45 -0.08 1.98
C SER A 116 31.04 -1.44 2.57
N ARG A 117 29.72 -1.69 2.67
CA ARG A 117 29.14 -2.95 3.16
C ARG A 117 28.43 -3.68 2.02
N HIS A 118 28.47 -5.01 2.04
CA HIS A 118 27.68 -5.81 1.11
C HIS A 118 26.19 -5.73 1.42
N PRO A 119 25.31 -5.74 0.40
CA PRO A 119 23.87 -5.81 0.63
C PRO A 119 23.49 -7.18 1.20
N ILE A 120 22.36 -7.23 1.90
CA ILE A 120 21.72 -8.49 2.29
C ILE A 120 20.54 -8.70 1.35
N LEU A 121 20.53 -9.83 0.67
CA LEU A 121 19.48 -10.27 -0.25
C LEU A 121 19.17 -11.72 0.12
N ASP A 122 18.11 -11.96 0.88
CA ASP A 122 17.72 -13.30 1.31
C ASP A 122 16.20 -13.49 1.32
N SER A 123 15.78 -14.73 1.59
CA SER A 123 14.37 -15.08 1.72
C SER A 123 14.16 -16.01 2.91
N ILE A 124 13.06 -15.80 3.63
CA ILE A 124 12.69 -16.54 4.83
C ILE A 124 11.40 -17.32 4.52
N PRO A 125 11.51 -18.61 4.16
CA PRO A 125 10.35 -19.48 3.91
C PRO A 125 9.85 -20.12 5.21
N GLU A 126 8.53 -20.14 5.38
CA GLU A 126 7.85 -20.80 6.50
C GLU A 126 6.67 -21.65 6.01
N ILE A 127 6.61 -22.90 6.50
CA ILE A 127 5.56 -23.86 6.16
C ILE A 127 4.47 -23.90 7.24
N TYR A 128 3.23 -23.87 6.79
CA TYR A 128 2.02 -23.87 7.60
C TYR A 128 1.20 -25.13 7.31
N TYR A 129 1.03 -25.98 8.30
CA TYR A 129 0.46 -27.33 8.13
C TYR A 129 -0.36 -27.83 9.31
N ARG A 130 -0.42 -27.07 10.42
CA ARG A 130 -1.15 -27.50 11.61
C ARG A 130 -2.65 -27.16 11.47
N PRO A 131 -3.55 -27.84 12.20
CA PRO A 131 -4.98 -27.53 12.16
C PRO A 131 -5.30 -26.05 12.41
N GLU A 132 -4.60 -25.42 13.35
CA GLU A 132 -4.69 -23.99 13.65
C GLU A 132 -4.26 -23.11 12.47
N ASP A 133 -3.31 -23.54 11.65
CA ASP A 133 -2.88 -22.79 10.47
C ASP A 133 -3.89 -22.89 9.32
N LEU A 134 -4.52 -24.06 9.19
CA LEU A 134 -5.31 -24.44 8.01
C LEU A 134 -6.80 -24.15 8.16
N TYR A 135 -7.30 -24.20 9.39
CA TYR A 135 -8.74 -24.24 9.67
C TYR A 135 -9.24 -23.14 10.60
N LEU A 136 -8.36 -22.44 11.33
CA LEU A 136 -8.76 -21.36 12.25
C LEU A 136 -9.65 -20.33 11.57
N SER A 137 -9.29 -19.90 10.36
CA SER A 137 -10.02 -18.85 9.63
C SER A 137 -11.46 -19.20 9.28
N ARG A 138 -11.79 -20.50 9.22
CA ARG A 138 -13.12 -20.98 8.80
C ARG A 138 -14.22 -20.62 9.78
N GLN A 139 -13.88 -20.45 11.06
CA GLN A 139 -14.85 -20.01 12.06
C GLN A 139 -15.40 -18.61 11.79
N TRP A 140 -14.66 -17.80 11.04
CA TRP A 140 -15.06 -16.47 10.59
C TRP A 140 -15.57 -16.45 9.13
N GLY A 141 -15.74 -17.62 8.51
CA GLY A 141 -16.15 -17.71 7.10
C GLY A 141 -15.07 -17.36 6.08
N ILE A 142 -13.81 -17.18 6.52
CA ILE A 142 -12.69 -16.78 5.68
C ILE A 142 -12.02 -18.01 5.09
N LYS A 143 -11.81 -18.02 3.77
CA LYS A 143 -11.12 -19.12 3.08
C LYS A 143 -9.65 -19.17 3.49
N THR A 144 -9.08 -20.38 3.58
CA THR A 144 -7.66 -20.56 3.95
C THR A 144 -6.70 -19.81 3.01
N GLU A 145 -7.02 -19.73 1.71
CA GLU A 145 -6.22 -19.00 0.71
C GLU A 145 -6.20 -17.48 0.95
N GLU A 146 -7.32 -16.93 1.40
CA GLU A 146 -7.47 -15.52 1.76
C GLU A 146 -6.78 -15.23 3.09
N TRP A 147 -6.98 -16.09 4.09
CA TRP A 147 -6.30 -16.00 5.39
C TRP A 147 -4.77 -16.06 5.25
N MET A 148 -4.26 -16.93 4.39
CA MET A 148 -2.83 -17.00 4.06
C MET A 148 -2.30 -15.66 3.55
N GLY A 149 -3.08 -14.92 2.74
CA GLY A 149 -2.70 -13.59 2.28
C GLY A 149 -2.56 -12.58 3.42
N TYR A 150 -3.43 -12.65 4.43
CA TYR A 150 -3.32 -11.80 5.63
C TYR A 150 -2.13 -12.21 6.50
N ARG A 151 -1.91 -13.51 6.68
CA ARG A 151 -0.73 -14.04 7.39
C ARG A 151 0.57 -13.61 6.72
N ARG A 152 0.59 -13.52 5.39
CA ARG A 152 1.73 -13.02 4.64
C ARG A 152 2.06 -11.57 4.98
N ALA A 153 1.05 -10.68 5.00
CA ALA A 153 1.24 -9.29 5.41
C ALA A 153 1.78 -9.16 6.85
N VAL A 154 1.33 -10.04 7.76
CA VAL A 154 1.87 -10.13 9.12
C VAL A 154 3.35 -10.55 9.10
N SER A 155 3.70 -11.61 8.36
CA SER A 155 5.09 -12.09 8.24
C SER A 155 6.01 -11.03 7.62
N GLU A 156 5.55 -10.30 6.60
CA GLU A 156 6.27 -9.18 5.99
C GLU A 156 6.59 -8.12 7.05
N ALA A 157 5.60 -7.66 7.82
CA ALA A 157 5.79 -6.64 8.86
C ALA A 157 6.75 -7.09 9.99
N ILE A 158 6.61 -8.34 10.46
CA ILE A 158 7.48 -8.90 11.51
C ILE A 158 8.93 -8.95 11.04
N ILE A 159 9.18 -9.50 9.85
CA ILE A 159 10.55 -9.64 9.31
C ILE A 159 11.16 -8.27 9.01
N LEU A 160 10.35 -7.28 8.63
CA LEU A 160 10.79 -5.90 8.47
C LEU A 160 11.28 -5.32 9.80
N ALA A 161 10.52 -5.48 10.89
CA ALA A 161 10.91 -5.05 12.22
C ALA A 161 12.17 -5.78 12.74
N GLU A 162 12.23 -7.10 12.56
CA GLU A 162 13.42 -7.91 12.89
C GLU A 162 14.67 -7.42 12.15
N SER A 163 14.53 -7.00 10.89
CA SER A 163 15.62 -6.42 10.11
C SER A 163 16.13 -5.10 10.72
N GLY A 164 15.21 -4.25 11.18
CA GLY A 164 15.54 -3.03 11.91
C GLY A 164 16.28 -3.31 13.23
N ASN A 165 15.78 -4.28 14.01
CA ASN A 165 16.41 -4.70 15.27
C ASN A 165 17.80 -5.31 15.03
N GLN A 166 17.96 -6.13 14.00
CA GLN A 166 19.26 -6.69 13.63
C GLN A 166 20.27 -5.58 13.30
N LEU A 167 19.86 -4.51 12.62
CA LEU A 167 20.71 -3.35 12.34
C LEU A 167 21.10 -2.59 13.61
N LEU A 168 20.20 -2.48 14.59
CA LEU A 168 20.51 -1.91 15.90
C LEU A 168 21.49 -2.75 16.71
N GLU A 169 21.28 -4.06 16.77
CA GLU A 169 22.11 -5.00 17.56
C GLU A 169 23.57 -4.98 17.13
N ILE A 170 23.82 -4.89 15.83
CA ILE A 170 25.18 -4.81 15.28
C ILE A 170 25.77 -3.40 15.33
N SER A 171 24.98 -2.39 15.70
CA SER A 171 25.44 -1.00 15.77
C SER A 171 26.06 -0.69 17.15
N PRO A 172 27.16 0.10 17.20
CA PRO A 172 27.77 0.50 18.46
C PRO A 172 26.75 1.18 19.40
N ASN A 173 26.80 0.83 20.69
CA ASN A 173 25.89 1.34 21.73
C ASN A 173 24.38 1.14 21.41
N GLN A 174 24.04 0.18 20.54
CA GLN A 174 22.66 -0.05 20.07
C GLN A 174 22.02 1.21 19.47
N GLN A 175 22.82 2.02 18.79
CA GLN A 175 22.36 3.24 18.13
C GLN A 175 22.79 3.24 16.67
N LEU A 176 21.83 3.50 15.77
CA LEU A 176 22.10 3.57 14.33
C LEU A 176 23.13 4.65 14.03
N THR A 177 24.21 4.25 13.37
CA THR A 177 25.32 5.16 13.03
C THR A 177 25.05 6.00 11.78
N VAL A 178 24.04 5.62 10.99
CA VAL A 178 23.64 6.29 9.75
C VAL A 178 22.12 6.34 9.65
N PRO A 179 21.56 7.33 8.93
CA PRO A 179 20.13 7.35 8.60
C PRO A 179 19.71 6.02 7.98
N THR A 180 18.59 5.48 8.46
CA THR A 180 18.07 4.18 8.08
C THR A 180 16.59 4.31 7.77
N LEU A 181 16.09 3.61 6.73
CA LEU A 181 14.71 3.71 6.26
C LEU A 181 14.13 2.31 6.01
N ALA A 182 12.92 2.07 6.54
CA ALA A 182 12.11 0.89 6.22
C ALA A 182 11.08 1.25 5.15
N LEU A 183 11.04 0.47 4.06
CA LEU A 183 10.05 0.62 2.98
C LEU A 183 9.12 -0.60 2.90
N VAL A 184 7.84 -0.32 2.66
CA VAL A 184 6.79 -1.30 2.35
C VAL A 184 6.22 -0.99 0.97
N ASP A 185 5.96 -2.04 0.17
CA ASP A 185 5.27 -1.89 -1.10
C ASP A 185 3.75 -1.81 -0.88
N GLY A 186 3.18 -0.63 -1.16
CA GLY A 186 1.76 -0.38 -1.00
C GLY A 186 1.39 0.41 0.25
N SER A 187 0.10 0.37 0.57
CA SER A 187 -0.50 1.24 1.57
C SER A 187 -0.27 0.72 2.98
N LEU A 188 -0.06 1.64 3.91
CA LEU A 188 -0.08 1.39 5.35
C LEU A 188 -1.52 1.41 5.91
N ILE A 189 -2.55 1.61 5.08
CA ILE A 189 -3.96 1.60 5.49
C ILE A 189 -4.61 0.29 5.02
N TYR A 190 -4.80 -0.65 5.94
CA TYR A 190 -5.35 -1.97 5.63
C TYR A 190 -6.88 -2.00 5.58
N TRP A 191 -7.49 -1.35 4.57
CA TRP A 191 -8.96 -1.28 4.42
C TRP A 191 -9.68 -2.64 4.42
N PHE A 192 -9.00 -3.70 3.97
CA PHE A 192 -9.59 -5.05 3.95
C PHE A 192 -9.98 -5.55 5.36
N LEU A 193 -9.37 -4.99 6.41
CA LEU A 193 -9.68 -5.31 7.81
C LEU A 193 -11.05 -4.82 8.27
N GLU A 194 -11.65 -3.82 7.60
CA GLU A 194 -12.97 -3.27 8.01
C GLU A 194 -14.08 -4.32 7.93
N GLN A 195 -13.95 -5.28 7.01
CA GLN A 195 -14.95 -6.32 6.75
C GLN A 195 -14.74 -7.56 7.63
N LEU A 196 -13.63 -7.66 8.35
CA LEU A 196 -13.28 -8.83 9.15
C LEU A 196 -13.93 -8.78 10.54
N PRO A 197 -14.34 -9.92 11.10
CA PRO A 197 -14.69 -10.02 12.51
C PRO A 197 -13.53 -9.57 13.41
N SER A 198 -13.84 -9.00 14.58
CA SER A 198 -12.84 -8.39 15.47
C SER A 198 -11.71 -9.35 15.84
N GLU A 199 -12.02 -10.59 16.23
CA GLU A 199 -11.00 -11.58 16.60
C GLU A 199 -10.04 -11.90 15.44
N ALA A 200 -10.58 -12.07 14.23
CA ALA A 200 -9.77 -12.35 13.04
C ALA A 200 -8.88 -11.16 12.69
N ARG A 201 -9.43 -9.95 12.82
CA ARG A 201 -8.72 -8.69 12.57
C ARG A 201 -7.60 -8.48 13.57
N ASP A 202 -7.83 -8.73 14.85
CA ASP A 202 -6.83 -8.50 15.90
C ASP A 202 -5.62 -9.43 15.73
N LEU A 203 -5.83 -10.66 15.25
CA LEU A 203 -4.75 -11.59 14.89
C LEU A 203 -3.89 -11.14 13.70
N ILE A 204 -4.34 -10.13 12.95
CA ILE A 204 -3.61 -9.55 11.81
C ILE A 204 -3.03 -8.20 12.20
N LEU A 205 -3.86 -7.31 12.74
CA LEU A 205 -3.49 -5.92 12.99
C LEU A 205 -2.50 -5.78 14.15
N LEU A 206 -2.73 -6.45 15.28
CA LEU A 206 -1.90 -6.27 16.48
C LEU A 206 -0.42 -6.64 16.24
N PRO A 207 -0.08 -7.78 15.60
CA PRO A 207 1.32 -8.08 15.29
C PRO A 207 1.97 -7.06 14.34
N ILE A 208 1.20 -6.48 13.42
CA ILE A 208 1.72 -5.46 12.50
C ILE A 208 2.01 -4.16 13.25
N LEU A 209 1.09 -3.70 14.10
CA LEU A 209 1.29 -2.50 14.92
C LEU A 209 2.46 -2.68 15.90
N GLU A 210 2.60 -3.85 16.52
CA GLU A 210 3.75 -4.18 17.36
C GLU A 210 5.07 -4.11 16.57
N SER A 211 5.07 -4.60 15.33
CA SER A 211 6.24 -4.49 14.43
C SER A 211 6.59 -3.03 14.11
N TRP A 212 5.58 -2.18 13.91
CA TRP A 212 5.77 -0.75 13.68
C TRP A 212 6.25 -0.03 14.94
N GLU A 213 5.79 -0.46 16.11
CA GLU A 213 6.25 0.06 17.39
C GLU A 213 7.73 -0.25 17.63
N GLN A 214 8.19 -1.46 17.27
CA GLN A 214 9.61 -1.78 17.29
C GLN A 214 10.43 -0.86 16.38
N LEU A 215 9.98 -0.60 15.15
CA LEU A 215 10.63 0.36 14.25
C LEU A 215 10.63 1.79 14.83
N ARG A 216 9.54 2.21 15.49
CA ARG A 216 9.44 3.52 16.14
C ARG A 216 10.44 3.64 17.30
N LEU A 217 10.50 2.64 18.17
CA LEU A 217 11.45 2.59 19.30
C LEU A 217 12.89 2.54 18.81
N ALA A 218 13.13 1.91 17.66
CA ALA A 218 14.42 1.91 16.98
C ALA A 218 14.78 3.25 16.31
N GLY A 219 13.83 4.18 16.20
CA GLY A 219 14.00 5.43 15.47
C GLY A 219 14.18 5.21 13.97
N ILE A 220 13.53 4.21 13.36
CA ILE A 220 13.64 3.88 11.93
C ILE A 220 12.36 4.25 11.18
N PRO A 221 12.32 5.37 10.43
CA PRO A 221 11.11 5.82 9.75
C PRO A 221 10.57 4.73 8.82
N LEU A 222 9.25 4.56 8.85
CA LEU A 222 8.51 3.61 8.02
C LEU A 222 7.75 4.37 6.93
N PHE A 223 7.93 3.96 5.68
CA PHE A 223 7.22 4.51 4.53
C PHE A 223 6.53 3.40 3.73
N GLY A 224 5.24 3.58 3.46
CA GLY A 224 4.52 2.87 2.41
C GLY A 224 4.66 3.60 1.07
N TYR A 225 5.13 2.91 0.04
CA TYR A 225 5.22 3.44 -1.31
C TYR A 225 4.01 2.98 -2.14
N VAL A 226 3.09 3.89 -2.45
CA VAL A 226 1.89 3.58 -3.24
C VAL A 226 2.04 4.13 -4.66
N SER A 227 2.48 3.25 -5.57
CA SER A 227 2.51 3.54 -7.01
C SER A 227 1.10 3.60 -7.60
N ALA A 228 0.90 4.45 -8.60
CA ALA A 228 -0.36 4.59 -9.34
C ALA A 228 -1.62 4.69 -8.44
N SER A 229 -1.52 5.43 -7.34
CA SER A 229 -2.57 5.55 -6.33
C SER A 229 -3.92 5.93 -6.97
N ARG A 230 -4.97 5.25 -6.53
CA ARG A 230 -6.36 5.51 -6.95
C ARG A 230 -7.12 6.41 -5.98
N SER A 231 -6.44 6.93 -4.95
CA SER A 231 -7.06 7.76 -3.93
C SER A 231 -7.52 9.11 -4.48
N SER A 232 -8.54 9.65 -3.82
CA SER A 232 -9.11 10.98 -4.04
C SER A 232 -9.33 11.69 -2.70
N GLU A 233 -8.54 11.36 -1.67
CA GLU A 233 -8.64 11.91 -0.32
C GLU A 233 -8.27 13.40 -0.27
N SER A 234 -7.24 13.84 -1.01
CA SER A 234 -6.88 15.26 -1.07
C SER A 234 -7.87 16.06 -1.92
N LEU A 235 -8.36 15.48 -3.02
CA LEU A 235 -9.46 16.03 -3.82
C LEU A 235 -10.76 16.12 -3.02
N SER A 236 -11.00 15.19 -2.10
CA SER A 236 -12.16 15.23 -1.22
C SER A 236 -12.16 16.48 -0.35
N PHE A 237 -10.98 17.01 0.04
CA PHE A 237 -10.87 18.29 0.73
C PHE A 237 -11.41 19.46 -0.12
N LEU A 238 -11.14 19.47 -1.44
CA LEU A 238 -11.65 20.50 -2.36
C LEU A 238 -13.18 20.50 -2.50
N ARG A 239 -13.87 19.45 -2.04
CA ARG A 239 -15.34 19.44 -1.95
C ARG A 239 -15.88 20.44 -0.94
N LEU A 240 -15.07 20.85 0.05
CA LEU A 240 -15.42 21.92 0.98
C LEU A 240 -15.45 23.26 0.25
N GLN A 241 -14.47 23.52 -0.62
CA GLN A 241 -14.39 24.73 -1.44
C GLN A 241 -15.50 24.79 -2.50
N SER A 242 -15.87 23.64 -3.08
CA SER A 242 -16.96 23.56 -4.08
C SER A 242 -18.36 23.43 -3.46
N CYS A 243 -18.47 23.39 -2.12
CA CYS A 243 -19.76 23.30 -1.45
C CYS A 243 -20.56 24.59 -1.67
N PRO A 244 -21.78 24.52 -2.27
CA PRO A 244 -22.58 25.72 -2.51
C PRO A 244 -23.30 26.22 -1.24
N PHE A 245 -23.10 25.57 -0.10
CA PHE A 245 -23.71 25.91 1.18
C PHE A 245 -22.65 26.42 2.13
N ASP A 246 -22.90 27.55 2.79
CA ASP A 246 -22.00 28.16 3.78
C ASP A 246 -21.63 27.19 4.91
N GLN A 247 -22.56 26.32 5.26
CA GLN A 247 -22.38 25.24 6.24
C GLN A 247 -22.40 23.90 5.51
N PRO A 248 -21.30 23.13 5.47
CA PRO A 248 -21.23 21.83 4.79
C PRO A 248 -21.91 20.70 5.60
N ASN A 249 -23.18 20.92 5.97
CA ASN A 249 -24.04 19.96 6.66
C ASN A 249 -24.71 19.01 5.65
N CYS A 250 -24.03 17.92 5.30
CA CYS A 250 -24.53 16.97 4.30
C CYS A 250 -25.84 16.30 4.74
N LEU A 251 -26.02 16.02 6.04
CA LEU A 251 -27.28 15.42 6.54
C LEU A 251 -28.51 16.26 6.20
N GLN A 252 -28.37 17.58 6.19
CA GLN A 252 -29.44 18.51 5.85
C GLN A 252 -29.55 18.80 4.35
N HIS A 253 -28.41 19.07 3.71
CA HIS A 253 -28.39 19.61 2.34
C HIS A 253 -28.25 18.55 1.24
N CYS A 254 -27.92 17.32 1.62
CA CYS A 254 -27.61 16.23 0.71
C CYS A 254 -28.44 14.95 0.97
N PRO A 255 -29.78 15.03 1.14
CA PRO A 255 -30.59 13.84 1.36
C PRO A 255 -30.65 12.93 0.12
N GLY A 256 -30.51 11.62 0.35
CA GLY A 256 -30.65 10.59 -0.69
C GLY A 256 -29.50 10.51 -1.70
N ILE A 257 -28.33 11.08 -1.39
CA ILE A 257 -27.10 10.86 -2.17
C ILE A 257 -26.64 9.41 -2.03
N GLY A 258 -26.05 8.85 -3.09
CA GLY A 258 -25.70 7.43 -3.18
C GLY A 258 -26.87 6.52 -3.59
N GLY A 259 -28.08 7.07 -3.71
CA GLY A 259 -29.20 6.39 -4.36
C GLY A 259 -29.10 6.45 -5.89
N ILE A 260 -29.67 5.46 -6.57
CA ILE A 260 -29.79 5.44 -8.04
C ILE A 260 -30.94 6.35 -8.46
N ILE A 261 -30.67 7.37 -9.28
CA ILE A 261 -31.74 8.18 -9.90
C ILE A 261 -32.41 7.42 -11.05
N SER A 262 -33.59 7.87 -11.48
CA SER A 262 -34.40 7.21 -12.51
C SER A 262 -33.68 6.95 -13.84
N THR A 263 -32.57 7.65 -14.10
CA THR A 263 -31.70 7.47 -15.27
C THR A 263 -30.66 6.35 -15.12
N GLY A 264 -30.64 5.64 -13.98
CA GLY A 264 -29.68 4.56 -13.69
C GLY A 264 -28.30 5.04 -13.24
N SER A 265 -28.12 6.34 -12.99
CA SER A 265 -26.87 6.92 -12.47
C SER A 265 -26.98 7.21 -10.97
N GLU A 266 -25.85 7.28 -10.27
CA GLU A 266 -25.84 7.65 -8.85
C GLU A 266 -26.15 9.15 -8.68
N LYS A 267 -27.01 9.48 -7.72
CA LYS A 267 -27.25 10.87 -7.31
C LYS A 267 -25.97 11.42 -6.67
N LYS A 268 -25.31 12.34 -7.37
CA LYS A 268 -24.12 13.06 -6.88
C LYS A 268 -24.48 14.25 -6.00
N ALA A 269 -23.59 14.58 -5.07
CA ALA A 269 -23.65 15.82 -4.30
C ALA A 269 -23.32 17.02 -5.17
N PRO A 270 -23.90 18.20 -4.87
CA PRO A 270 -23.58 19.43 -5.60
C PRO A 270 -22.08 19.75 -5.63
N CYS A 271 -21.33 19.35 -4.60
CA CYS A 271 -19.89 19.56 -4.50
C CYS A 271 -19.03 18.53 -5.28
N GLN A 272 -19.61 17.44 -5.82
CA GLN A 272 -18.91 16.40 -6.58
C GLN A 272 -18.71 16.80 -8.07
N VAL A 273 -18.20 18.01 -8.30
CA VAL A 273 -18.11 18.64 -9.63
C VAL A 273 -16.95 18.15 -10.50
N PHE A 274 -15.96 17.51 -9.89
CA PHE A 274 -14.76 17.01 -10.57
C PHE A 274 -14.62 15.48 -10.50
N GLU A 275 -15.66 14.74 -10.09
CA GLU A 275 -15.59 13.27 -10.01
C GLU A 275 -15.99 12.56 -11.33
N PRO A 276 -15.29 11.49 -11.75
CA PRO A 276 -14.11 10.91 -11.10
C PRO A 276 -12.83 11.65 -11.53
N LEU A 277 -12.04 12.08 -10.55
CA LEU A 277 -10.67 12.56 -10.71
C LEU A 277 -9.86 11.99 -9.54
N ARG A 278 -8.59 11.65 -9.79
CA ARG A 278 -7.68 11.07 -8.80
C ARG A 278 -6.69 12.11 -8.33
N ASP A 279 -6.24 11.97 -7.10
CA ASP A 279 -5.26 12.86 -6.50
C ASP A 279 -3.97 12.92 -7.32
N THR A 280 -3.54 11.78 -7.89
CA THR A 280 -2.35 11.70 -8.74
C THR A 280 -2.44 12.64 -9.95
N VAL A 281 -3.61 12.77 -10.57
CA VAL A 281 -3.82 13.65 -11.73
C VAL A 281 -3.81 15.13 -11.31
N LEU A 282 -4.38 15.46 -10.15
CA LEU A 282 -4.30 16.81 -9.60
C LEU A 282 -2.84 17.19 -9.33
N TRP A 283 -2.11 16.36 -8.59
CA TRP A 283 -0.75 16.68 -8.19
C TRP A 283 0.26 16.62 -9.33
N GLU A 284 0.00 15.84 -10.38
CA GLU A 284 0.78 15.86 -11.63
C GLU A 284 0.80 17.25 -12.27
N SER A 285 -0.30 18.00 -12.16
CA SER A 285 -0.40 19.36 -12.69
C SER A 285 0.17 20.44 -11.75
N GLN A 286 0.43 20.11 -10.49
CA GLN A 286 0.86 21.06 -9.46
C GLN A 286 2.35 20.93 -9.08
N LEU A 287 2.90 19.73 -9.15
CA LEU A 287 4.25 19.42 -8.66
C LEU A 287 5.25 19.33 -9.81
N LYS A 288 6.43 19.96 -9.63
CA LYS A 288 7.59 19.70 -10.50
C LYS A 288 8.31 18.43 -10.05
N PRO A 289 9.08 17.75 -10.93
CA PRO A 289 9.89 16.60 -10.53
C PRO A 289 10.80 16.93 -9.34
N GLY A 290 10.79 16.08 -8.32
CA GLY A 290 11.50 16.29 -7.05
C GLY A 290 10.71 17.07 -6.00
N GLN A 291 9.50 17.55 -6.31
CA GLN A 291 8.63 18.22 -5.33
C GLN A 291 7.64 17.25 -4.69
N ARG A 292 7.26 17.55 -3.44
CA ARG A 292 6.14 16.93 -2.76
C ARG A 292 4.98 17.89 -2.57
N SER A 293 3.77 17.35 -2.44
CA SER A 293 2.61 18.08 -1.95
C SER A 293 2.75 18.37 -0.44
N PRO A 294 1.83 19.17 0.13
CA PRO A 294 1.60 19.22 1.57
C PRO A 294 1.37 17.82 2.14
N PHE A 295 1.69 17.64 3.42
CA PHE A 295 1.27 16.48 4.20
C PHE A 295 -0.20 16.56 4.62
N TRP A 296 -0.81 15.39 4.66
CA TRP A 296 -2.21 15.18 5.02
C TRP A 296 -2.31 14.05 6.05
N ARG A 297 -3.25 14.12 6.99
CA ARG A 297 -3.67 12.98 7.80
C ARG A 297 -4.85 12.30 7.11
N SER A 298 -4.76 10.99 6.90
CA SER A 298 -5.93 10.23 6.44
C SER A 298 -6.96 10.14 7.57
N ASN A 299 -8.23 10.22 7.20
CA ASN A 299 -9.35 10.05 8.14
C ASN A 299 -10.15 8.77 7.82
N SER A 300 -9.49 7.76 7.22
CA SER A 300 -10.09 6.45 6.97
C SER A 300 -10.51 5.79 8.28
N SER A 301 -11.72 5.23 8.34
CA SER A 301 -12.31 4.70 9.58
C SER A 301 -11.48 3.56 10.19
N ILE A 302 -10.82 2.74 9.38
CA ILE A 302 -9.96 1.66 9.88
C ILE A 302 -8.82 2.16 10.79
N LEU A 303 -8.40 3.42 10.63
CA LEU A 303 -7.33 4.03 11.44
C LEU A 303 -7.74 4.29 12.88
N ASP A 304 -9.04 4.24 13.21
CA ASP A 304 -9.50 4.30 14.61
C ASP A 304 -8.96 3.11 15.43
N LEU A 305 -8.52 2.03 14.76
CA LEU A 305 -7.92 0.84 15.37
C LEU A 305 -6.39 0.88 15.44
N TYR A 306 -5.76 1.94 14.92
CA TYR A 306 -4.29 2.02 14.79
C TYR A 306 -3.65 2.69 16.00
N GLU A 307 -4.44 3.03 17.02
CA GLU A 307 -4.00 3.74 18.22
C GLU A 307 -3.20 5.01 17.82
N HIS A 308 -1.95 5.14 18.27
CA HIS A 308 -1.08 6.26 17.94
C HIS A 308 -0.40 6.16 16.57
N HIS A 309 -0.56 5.05 15.82
CA HIS A 309 -0.01 4.88 14.48
C HIS A 309 -0.93 5.46 13.38
N GLN A 310 -1.52 6.64 13.62
CA GLN A 310 -2.30 7.35 12.60
C GLN A 310 -1.48 7.54 11.32
N ILE A 311 -2.10 7.39 10.16
CA ILE A 311 -1.40 7.43 8.87
C ILE A 311 -1.53 8.81 8.23
N TYR A 312 -0.38 9.35 7.86
CA TYR A 312 -0.21 10.57 7.11
C TYR A 312 0.30 10.25 5.72
N PHE A 313 0.08 11.14 4.77
CA PHE A 313 0.54 10.97 3.41
C PHE A 313 0.86 12.28 2.71
N CYS A 314 1.71 12.19 1.70
CA CYS A 314 1.92 13.24 0.71
C CYS A 314 2.07 12.61 -0.68
N TYR A 315 1.86 13.41 -1.72
CA TYR A 315 2.16 13.03 -3.10
C TYR A 315 3.52 13.58 -3.50
N VAL A 316 4.31 12.80 -4.23
CA VAL A 316 5.64 13.20 -4.69
C VAL A 316 5.74 12.99 -6.17
N ASN A 317 6.24 14.00 -6.89
CA ASN A 317 6.59 13.85 -8.29
C ASN A 317 7.99 13.21 -8.39
N MET A 318 8.00 11.91 -8.66
CA MET A 318 9.21 11.11 -8.79
C MET A 318 9.90 11.30 -10.17
N GLY A 319 9.31 12.11 -11.05
CA GLY A 319 9.73 12.29 -12.45
C GLY A 319 9.12 11.25 -13.39
N SER A 320 9.04 9.98 -12.99
CA SER A 320 8.37 8.90 -13.74
C SER A 320 6.88 8.78 -13.44
N GLU A 321 6.47 9.12 -12.22
CA GLU A 321 5.09 9.06 -11.75
C GLU A 321 4.84 10.06 -10.61
N ILE A 322 3.56 10.24 -10.27
CA ILE A 322 3.15 10.82 -8.99
C ILE A 322 2.88 9.67 -8.02
N ALA A 323 3.81 9.43 -7.11
CA ALA A 323 3.68 8.41 -6.06
C ALA A 323 3.02 9.00 -4.82
N ARG A 324 2.21 8.19 -4.12
CA ARG A 324 1.73 8.53 -2.78
C ARG A 324 2.64 7.86 -1.76
N LEU A 325 3.23 8.66 -0.87
CA LEU A 325 4.01 8.17 0.25
C LEU A 325 3.14 8.23 1.50
N GLU A 326 3.06 7.13 2.23
CA GLU A 326 2.33 7.01 3.49
C GLU A 326 3.30 6.77 4.63
N VAL A 327 3.09 7.43 5.76
CA VAL A 327 3.95 7.35 6.93
C VAL A 327 3.11 7.36 8.22
N PRO A 328 3.50 6.64 9.28
CA PRO A 328 2.87 6.78 10.58
C PRO A 328 3.15 8.15 11.22
N ALA A 329 2.30 8.57 12.17
CA ALA A 329 2.35 9.85 12.87
C ALA A 329 3.76 10.24 13.36
N TRP A 330 4.44 9.30 14.00
CA TRP A 330 5.75 9.51 14.62
C TRP A 330 6.84 9.90 13.62
N VAL A 331 6.68 9.56 12.33
CA VAL A 331 7.62 9.98 11.28
C VAL A 331 7.42 11.45 10.95
N VAL A 332 6.17 11.92 10.87
CA VAL A 332 5.86 13.33 10.59
C VAL A 332 6.22 14.24 11.76
N GLU A 333 6.10 13.75 12.99
CA GLU A 333 6.48 14.47 14.20
C GLU A 333 8.00 14.76 14.28
N ASN A 334 8.83 14.01 13.56
CA ASN A 334 10.27 14.22 13.47
C ASN A 334 10.66 14.75 12.08
N SER A 335 10.60 16.08 11.91
CA SER A 335 10.86 16.75 10.62
C SER A 335 12.22 16.43 10.02
N ASP A 336 13.28 16.36 10.85
CA ASP A 336 14.63 16.12 10.37
C ASP A 336 14.78 14.70 9.80
N GLN A 337 14.20 13.72 10.48
CA GLN A 337 14.17 12.34 10.03
C GLN A 337 13.28 12.16 8.79
N LEU A 338 12.13 12.83 8.74
CA LEU A 338 11.23 12.83 7.60
C LEU A 338 11.93 13.33 6.33
N GLU A 339 12.59 14.48 6.39
CA GLU A 339 13.25 15.09 5.23
C GLU A 339 14.43 14.23 4.72
N LEU A 340 15.19 13.62 5.63
CA LEU A 340 16.21 12.63 5.25
C LEU A 340 15.59 11.40 4.57
N ALA A 341 14.48 10.89 5.11
CA ALA A 341 13.78 9.72 4.57
C ALA A 341 13.18 9.98 3.18
N LEU A 342 12.59 11.16 2.95
CA LEU A 342 12.10 11.57 1.63
C LEU A 342 13.22 11.57 0.60
N GLY A 343 14.39 12.12 0.93
CA GLY A 343 15.58 12.09 0.07
C GLY A 343 16.05 10.66 -0.23
N MET A 344 16.01 9.77 0.76
CA MET A 344 16.33 8.35 0.57
C MET A 344 15.33 7.65 -0.35
N VAL A 345 14.02 7.90 -0.23
CA VAL A 345 12.99 7.36 -1.14
C VAL A 345 13.25 7.82 -2.57
N MET A 346 13.46 9.12 -2.79
CA MET A 346 13.79 9.67 -4.11
C MET A 346 15.01 8.97 -4.73
N ALA A 347 16.05 8.73 -3.94
CA ALA A 347 17.24 8.03 -4.39
C ALA A 347 16.97 6.57 -4.77
N GLN A 348 16.11 5.87 -4.03
CA GLN A 348 15.69 4.50 -4.38
C GLN A 348 14.98 4.46 -5.73
N VAL A 349 14.06 5.40 -5.97
CA VAL A 349 13.28 5.49 -7.22
C VAL A 349 14.18 5.80 -8.41
N GLN A 350 15.11 6.75 -8.25
CA GLN A 350 16.08 7.08 -9.31
C GLN A 350 16.99 5.90 -9.65
N LYS A 351 17.49 5.18 -8.64
CA LYS A 351 18.36 4.01 -8.83
C LYS A 351 17.62 2.79 -9.39
N GLY A 352 16.33 2.68 -9.12
CA GLY A 352 15.46 1.62 -9.64
C GLY A 352 14.69 1.99 -10.92
N TYR A 353 15.09 3.06 -11.62
CA TYR A 353 14.52 3.48 -12.91
C TYR A 353 13.02 3.77 -12.87
N GLY A 354 12.55 4.43 -11.81
CA GLY A 354 11.17 4.88 -11.66
C GLY A 354 10.34 4.10 -10.64
N TYR A 355 10.95 3.16 -9.92
CA TYR A 355 10.36 2.46 -8.77
C TYR A 355 11.45 2.16 -7.72
N PRO A 356 11.16 2.10 -6.40
CA PRO A 356 12.20 1.88 -5.39
C PRO A 356 12.94 0.55 -5.59
N VAL A 357 14.25 0.61 -5.82
CA VAL A 357 15.06 -0.60 -6.09
C VAL A 357 15.01 -1.61 -4.95
N VAL A 358 14.99 -1.17 -3.69
CA VAL A 358 14.87 -2.07 -2.53
C VAL A 358 13.58 -2.89 -2.55
N LEU A 359 12.45 -2.32 -2.99
CA LEU A 359 11.16 -3.01 -3.10
C LEU A 359 11.18 -4.01 -4.25
N ALA A 360 11.72 -3.62 -5.40
CA ALA A 360 11.86 -4.51 -6.55
C ALA A 360 12.75 -5.73 -6.22
N GLU A 361 13.86 -5.51 -5.49
CA GLU A 361 14.72 -6.60 -5.05
C GLU A 361 14.03 -7.49 -4.00
N ALA A 362 13.29 -6.91 -3.05
CA ALA A 362 12.52 -7.68 -2.07
C ALA A 362 11.50 -8.59 -2.74
N HIS A 363 10.78 -8.07 -3.74
CA HIS A 363 9.89 -8.87 -4.59
C HIS A 363 10.63 -10.01 -5.28
N ASN A 364 11.78 -9.73 -5.90
CA ASN A 364 12.59 -10.75 -6.58
C ASN A 364 13.03 -11.88 -5.63
N GLN A 365 13.38 -11.57 -4.39
CA GLN A 365 13.73 -12.59 -3.38
C GLN A 365 12.50 -13.33 -2.84
N ALA A 366 11.34 -12.67 -2.80
CA ALA A 366 10.11 -13.26 -2.30
C ALA A 366 9.49 -14.27 -3.28
N VAL A 367 9.57 -14.02 -4.60
CA VAL A 367 8.86 -14.79 -5.65
C VAL A 367 9.23 -16.27 -5.64
N VAL A 368 8.24 -17.11 -5.32
CA VAL A 368 8.30 -18.55 -5.48
C VAL A 368 7.98 -18.92 -6.93
N LYS A 369 8.96 -19.46 -7.66
CA LYS A 369 8.78 -19.86 -9.07
C LYS A 369 8.17 -21.25 -9.19
N GLY A 370 7.69 -21.60 -10.39
CA GLY A 370 7.10 -22.93 -10.65
C GLY A 370 8.06 -24.11 -10.35
N GLY A 371 9.37 -23.92 -10.55
CA GLY A 371 10.39 -24.90 -10.17
C GLY A 371 10.52 -25.08 -8.65
N ASP A 372 10.39 -24.00 -7.88
CA ASP A 372 10.49 -24.02 -6.42
C ASP A 372 9.29 -24.74 -5.80
N ARG A 373 8.08 -24.54 -6.36
CA ARG A 373 6.89 -25.30 -5.97
C ARG A 373 7.10 -26.81 -6.11
N THR A 374 7.70 -27.25 -7.22
CA THR A 374 7.99 -28.68 -7.43
C THR A 374 8.99 -29.19 -6.40
N ARG A 375 10.08 -28.46 -6.16
CA ARG A 375 11.10 -28.82 -5.17
C ARG A 375 10.55 -28.90 -3.74
N PHE A 376 9.71 -27.95 -3.37
CA PHE A 376 9.03 -27.92 -2.06
C PHE A 376 8.25 -29.22 -1.81
N PHE A 377 7.41 -29.64 -2.76
CA PHE A 377 6.66 -30.89 -2.61
C PHE A 377 7.56 -32.13 -2.66
N THR A 378 8.65 -32.13 -3.44
CA THR A 378 9.62 -33.24 -3.41
C THR A 378 10.33 -33.35 -2.05
N MET A 379 10.69 -32.24 -1.43
CA MET A 379 11.28 -32.25 -0.08
C MET A 379 10.28 -32.77 0.95
N LEU A 380 9.03 -32.31 0.89
CA LEU A 380 7.98 -32.76 1.79
C LEU A 380 7.69 -34.26 1.64
N GLU A 381 7.69 -34.78 0.41
CA GLU A 381 7.56 -36.22 0.14
C GLU A 381 8.69 -37.03 0.80
N GLN A 382 9.94 -36.57 0.67
CA GLN A 382 11.09 -37.25 1.29
C GLN A 382 10.99 -37.27 2.81
N GLU A 383 10.57 -36.17 3.45
CA GLU A 383 10.39 -36.11 4.90
C GLU A 383 9.25 -37.02 5.38
N MET A 384 8.16 -37.11 4.62
CA MET A 384 7.07 -38.04 4.93
C MET A 384 7.50 -39.51 4.83
N ILE A 385 8.30 -39.86 3.81
CA ILE A 385 8.85 -41.22 3.66
C ILE A 385 9.80 -41.54 4.81
N LYS A 386 10.69 -40.60 5.20
CA LYS A 386 11.58 -40.76 6.37
C LYS A 386 10.78 -40.95 7.66
N ALA A 387 9.64 -40.29 7.80
CA ALA A 387 8.71 -40.45 8.92
C ALA A 387 7.90 -41.77 8.87
N GLY A 388 8.07 -42.60 7.84
CA GLY A 388 7.48 -43.94 7.75
C GLY A 388 6.15 -44.01 6.98
N LEU A 389 5.73 -42.94 6.30
CA LEU A 389 4.52 -42.95 5.46
C LEU A 389 4.82 -43.65 4.13
N ARG A 390 4.06 -44.72 3.81
CA ARG A 390 4.35 -45.62 2.68
C ARG A 390 3.56 -45.33 1.39
N ASN A 391 2.55 -44.44 1.44
CA ASN A 391 1.65 -44.12 0.32
C ASN A 391 1.54 -42.61 0.08
N VAL A 392 2.69 -41.93 0.00
CA VAL A 392 2.74 -40.49 -0.32
C VAL A 392 2.71 -40.35 -1.84
N GLY A 393 1.73 -39.63 -2.39
CA GLY A 393 1.60 -39.48 -3.83
C GLY A 393 0.59 -38.41 -4.23
N ILE A 394 0.87 -37.69 -5.31
CA ILE A 394 -0.03 -36.67 -5.88
C ILE A 394 -1.24 -37.33 -6.57
N SER A 395 -2.33 -36.58 -6.72
CA SER A 395 -3.51 -37.10 -7.43
C SER A 395 -3.20 -37.44 -8.90
N TYR A 396 -3.90 -38.42 -9.47
CA TYR A 396 -3.75 -38.83 -10.89
C TYR A 396 -3.90 -37.68 -11.91
N LYS A 397 -4.70 -36.65 -11.58
CA LYS A 397 -4.88 -35.47 -12.43
C LYS A 397 -3.65 -34.56 -12.42
N GLU A 398 -3.03 -34.37 -11.27
CA GLU A 398 -1.84 -33.52 -11.12
C GLU A 398 -0.59 -34.20 -11.73
N ALA A 399 -0.48 -35.52 -11.56
CA ALA A 399 0.58 -36.32 -12.19
C ALA A 399 0.59 -36.17 -13.72
N ARG A 400 -0.59 -36.16 -14.37
CA ARG A 400 -0.72 -35.95 -15.81
C ARG A 400 -0.34 -34.54 -16.26
N LYS A 401 -0.61 -33.50 -15.47
CA LYS A 401 -0.22 -32.12 -15.82
C LYS A 401 1.29 -31.94 -15.80
N ARG A 402 1.98 -32.48 -14.78
CA ARG A 402 3.44 -32.39 -14.67
C ARG A 402 4.15 -33.19 -15.77
N GLY A 403 3.60 -34.34 -16.16
CA GLY A 403 4.13 -35.15 -17.27
C GLY A 403 3.88 -34.58 -18.67
N SER A 404 2.95 -33.64 -18.83
CA SER A 404 2.65 -33.01 -20.13
C SER A 404 3.47 -31.74 -20.42
N ILE A 405 4.28 -31.28 -19.45
CA ILE A 405 5.13 -30.08 -19.55
C ILE A 405 6.62 -30.48 -19.75
N ALA A 406 6.93 -31.78 -19.72
CA ALA A 406 8.27 -32.31 -19.96
C ALA A 406 8.63 -32.40 -21.45
#